data_AF-A0A8H5FQV5-F1
#
_entry.id   AF-A0A8H5FQV5-F1
#
_cell.length_a   1.000
_cell.length_b   1.000
_cell.length_c   1.000
_cell.angle_alpha   90.00
_cell.angle_beta   90.00
_cell.angle_gamma   90.00
#
_symmetry.space_group_name_H-M   'P 1'
#
loop_
_entity.id
_entity.type
_entity.pdbx_description
1 polymer ?
#
loop_
_entity_poly.entity_id
_entity_poly.type
_entity_poly.pdbx_seq_one_letter_code
_entity_poly.pdbx_strand_id
1 'polypeptide(L)'
;MVPFPSLFALLPLASLSALVSAYDWIPDPAVPGSADGGWQELPQLPGADLITDFPIPGTSAVFPLYQSSGLDTAEVTRAIIVPGAEARDSWSYWITMQNIKMDLASTDSTFNPNTTSIMSPCFLSQNDITAGAGNANQLNWKGGDWFSGDFANGPTNGDNISSFDVLDALVNYYTNASMYPNIQAVVLAGHSAAGQIFQRYAAMRIPTINDDRVNYIVANPGSYLWLVTDRPHQNASCASVNVYDKYKYGLTGGIVGYSTGDFKNLGRDGVVSRYRGRNVHYALGTADNGPGDTGCEASTQGATHLERGDNFISMLNNSNGGMPSSHTVDMIEGVSHQQDQMFNSSQLRERLFKEVTATGSLQNSTTATAAPTGQRSSGSNDAPTAYSASVTLGIAGVAFLSILSGVALL
;
A
#
# COMPACT_ATOMS: atom_id res chain seq x y z
N MET A 1 -26.48 69.59 26.29
CA MET A 1 -25.40 69.12 25.39
C MET A 1 -24.42 68.31 26.22
N VAL A 2 -23.88 67.26 25.59
CA VAL A 2 -22.92 66.23 26.06
C VAL A 2 -23.57 64.93 26.59
N PRO A 3 -23.34 63.76 25.95
CA PRO A 3 -24.05 62.50 26.19
C PRO A 3 -23.27 61.49 27.07
N PHE A 4 -24.01 60.48 27.53
CA PHE A 4 -23.59 59.27 28.27
C PHE A 4 -22.40 58.53 27.62
N PRO A 5 -21.49 57.92 28.42
CA PRO A 5 -20.63 56.86 27.94
C PRO A 5 -21.32 55.50 28.12
N SER A 6 -21.61 54.85 27.00
CA SER A 6 -22.02 53.44 26.92
C SER A 6 -20.86 52.53 27.32
N LEU A 7 -21.04 51.75 28.37
CA LEU A 7 -20.12 50.67 28.74
C LEU A 7 -20.36 49.49 27.80
N PHE A 8 -19.48 49.28 26.82
CA PHE A 8 -19.45 48.04 26.05
C PHE A 8 -18.84 46.93 26.92
N ALA A 9 -19.70 46.05 27.43
CA ALA A 9 -19.28 44.78 28.00
C ALA A 9 -18.87 43.84 26.85
N LEU A 10 -17.56 43.66 26.67
CA LEU A 10 -17.01 42.56 25.87
C LEU A 10 -17.28 41.25 26.62
N LEU A 11 -18.31 40.53 26.19
CA LEU A 11 -18.50 39.13 26.56
C LEU A 11 -17.36 38.31 25.94
N PRO A 12 -16.65 37.47 26.69
CA PRO A 12 -15.71 36.53 26.09
C PRO A 12 -16.52 35.56 25.23
N LEU A 13 -16.15 35.40 23.95
CA LEU A 13 -16.64 34.30 23.14
C LEU A 13 -16.27 33.01 23.86
N ALA A 14 -17.27 32.34 24.43
CA ALA A 14 -17.14 30.97 24.84
C ALA A 14 -16.74 30.17 23.60
N SER A 15 -15.54 29.60 23.61
CA SER A 15 -15.11 28.61 22.64
C SER A 15 -16.13 27.48 22.70
N LEU A 16 -16.99 27.38 21.69
CA LEU A 16 -17.82 26.21 21.48
C LEU A 16 -16.85 25.05 21.34
N SER A 17 -16.79 24.20 22.37
CA SER A 17 -16.18 22.87 22.23
C SER A 17 -16.93 22.23 21.08
N ALA A 18 -16.23 22.01 19.96
CA ALA A 18 -16.78 21.25 18.85
C ALA A 18 -17.28 19.93 19.45
N LEU A 19 -18.59 19.75 19.47
CA LEU A 19 -19.19 18.45 19.73
C LEU A 19 -18.54 17.53 18.72
N VAL A 20 -17.68 16.63 19.20
CA VAL A 20 -17.19 15.51 18.41
C VAL A 20 -18.47 14.79 18.00
N SER A 21 -18.92 15.02 16.76
CA SER A 21 -19.96 14.20 16.16
C SER A 21 -19.49 12.78 16.34
N ALA A 22 -20.35 11.92 16.89
CA ALA A 22 -20.06 10.49 16.91
C ALA A 22 -19.66 10.13 15.48
N TYR A 23 -18.45 9.57 15.34
CA TYR A 23 -17.97 9.16 14.05
C TYR A 23 -18.83 7.98 13.60
N ASP A 24 -19.55 8.17 12.49
CA ASP A 24 -20.35 7.11 11.89
C ASP A 24 -19.46 6.28 10.97
N TRP A 25 -19.33 5.00 11.30
CA TRP A 25 -18.63 4.03 10.47
C TRP A 25 -19.26 3.97 9.08
N ILE A 26 -18.44 4.13 8.03
CA ILE A 26 -18.91 4.03 6.64
C ILE A 26 -18.82 2.57 6.23
N PRO A 27 -19.95 1.88 5.96
CA PRO A 27 -19.92 0.53 5.42
C PRO A 27 -19.52 0.53 3.94
N ASP A 28 -18.94 -0.56 3.47
CA ASP A 28 -18.70 -0.74 2.04
C ASP A 28 -20.02 -0.77 1.26
N PRO A 29 -20.16 0.02 0.19
CA PRO A 29 -21.36 0.00 -0.64
C PRO A 29 -21.46 -1.30 -1.43
N ALA A 30 -22.69 -1.73 -1.70
CA ALA A 30 -22.95 -2.77 -2.68
C ALA A 30 -22.82 -2.18 -4.08
N VAL A 31 -21.73 -2.51 -4.79
CA VAL A 31 -21.47 -2.04 -6.15
C VAL A 31 -21.80 -3.16 -7.15
N PRO A 32 -22.63 -2.91 -8.19
CA PRO A 32 -22.91 -3.92 -9.21
C PRO A 32 -21.67 -4.29 -10.02
N GLY A 33 -21.57 -5.56 -10.39
CA GLY A 33 -20.42 -6.11 -11.12
C GLY A 33 -19.58 -7.05 -10.26
N SER A 34 -18.35 -7.30 -10.69
CA SER A 34 -17.39 -8.15 -9.97
C SER A 34 -15.95 -7.91 -10.42
N ALA A 35 -14.99 -8.39 -9.65
CA ALA A 35 -13.57 -8.36 -10.02
C ALA A 35 -13.28 -9.02 -11.39
N ASP A 36 -13.99 -10.10 -11.74
CA ASP A 36 -13.80 -10.81 -13.01
C ASP A 36 -14.59 -10.18 -14.16
N GLY A 37 -15.87 -9.88 -13.92
CA GLY A 37 -16.79 -9.35 -14.94
C GLY A 37 -16.70 -7.84 -15.18
N GLY A 38 -15.97 -7.13 -14.33
CA GLY A 38 -15.90 -5.68 -14.31
C GLY A 38 -16.95 -5.05 -13.39
N TRP A 39 -16.60 -3.93 -12.77
CA TRP A 39 -17.52 -3.10 -12.00
C TRP A 39 -18.34 -2.19 -12.91
N GLN A 40 -19.61 -1.97 -12.57
CA GLN A 40 -20.54 -1.20 -13.40
C GLN A 40 -20.58 0.29 -13.06
N GLU A 41 -20.03 0.67 -11.91
CA GLU A 41 -19.94 2.06 -11.48
C GLU A 41 -18.78 2.26 -10.49
N LEU A 42 -18.38 3.52 -10.33
CA LEU A 42 -17.62 3.98 -9.16
C LEU A 42 -18.62 4.67 -8.22
N PRO A 43 -18.94 4.10 -7.04
CA PRO A 43 -19.96 4.65 -6.15
C PRO A 43 -19.54 6.02 -5.59
N GLN A 44 -20.52 6.88 -5.27
CA GLN A 44 -20.27 8.10 -4.49
C GLN A 44 -20.04 7.75 -3.02
N LEU A 45 -19.04 8.37 -2.38
CA LEU A 45 -18.65 8.05 -1.00
C LEU A 45 -18.77 9.27 -0.09
N PRO A 46 -19.34 9.13 1.13
CA PRO A 46 -19.35 10.22 2.10
C PRO A 46 -17.92 10.68 2.44
N GLY A 47 -17.63 11.97 2.24
CA GLY A 47 -16.32 12.55 2.53
C GLY A 47 -15.27 12.39 1.43
N ALA A 48 -15.64 11.83 0.27
CA ALA A 48 -14.79 11.76 -0.91
C ALA A 48 -15.36 12.57 -2.08
N ASP A 49 -14.51 13.27 -2.80
CA ASP A 49 -14.77 13.73 -4.15
C ASP A 49 -14.37 12.61 -5.12
N LEU A 50 -15.31 12.11 -5.93
CA LEU A 50 -15.01 11.25 -7.07
C LEU A 50 -14.61 12.12 -8.26
N ILE A 51 -13.31 12.21 -8.51
CA ILE A 51 -12.73 12.92 -9.65
C ILE A 51 -12.65 11.93 -10.81
N THR A 52 -13.47 12.14 -11.85
CA THR A 52 -13.51 11.22 -13.00
C THR A 52 -12.50 11.56 -14.09
N ASP A 53 -11.92 12.75 -14.05
CA ASP A 53 -11.14 13.35 -15.14
C ASP A 53 -9.79 13.91 -14.67
N PHE A 54 -9.14 13.27 -13.70
CA PHE A 54 -7.83 13.72 -13.23
C PHE A 54 -6.83 13.73 -14.42
N PRO A 55 -6.18 14.87 -14.70
CA PRO A 55 -5.38 15.01 -15.91
C PRO A 55 -4.06 14.26 -15.82
N ILE A 56 -3.66 13.61 -16.91
CA ILE A 56 -2.34 12.99 -17.03
C ILE A 56 -1.42 13.91 -17.83
N PRO A 57 -0.36 14.47 -17.22
CA PRO A 57 0.50 15.47 -17.84
C PRO A 57 1.03 15.04 -19.20
N GLY A 58 0.95 15.93 -20.19
CA GLY A 58 1.47 15.68 -21.55
C GLY A 58 0.56 14.86 -22.44
N THR A 59 -0.66 14.50 -21.99
CA THR A 59 -1.60 13.64 -22.74
C THR A 59 -3.01 14.23 -22.69
N SER A 60 -3.92 13.70 -23.51
CA SER A 60 -5.36 13.98 -23.41
C SER A 60 -6.12 12.95 -22.56
N ALA A 61 -5.42 11.92 -22.06
CA ALA A 61 -6.00 10.90 -21.22
C ALA A 61 -6.28 11.44 -19.82
N VAL A 62 -7.31 10.88 -19.21
CA VAL A 62 -7.69 11.20 -17.83
C VAL A 62 -7.74 9.95 -16.96
N PHE A 63 -7.75 10.14 -15.65
CA PHE A 63 -7.70 9.04 -14.69
C PHE A 63 -8.76 9.24 -13.58
N PRO A 64 -9.60 8.23 -13.28
CA PRO A 64 -10.54 8.33 -12.17
C PRO A 64 -9.87 8.08 -10.82
N LEU A 65 -10.24 8.84 -9.80
CA LEU A 65 -9.79 8.63 -8.42
C LEU A 65 -10.77 9.20 -7.39
N TYR A 66 -10.71 8.68 -6.17
CA TYR A 66 -11.31 9.32 -5.00
C TYR A 66 -10.28 10.20 -4.29
N GLN A 67 -10.69 11.37 -3.82
CA GLN A 67 -9.89 12.23 -2.95
C GLN A 67 -10.73 12.67 -1.75
N SER A 68 -10.15 12.85 -0.56
CA SER A 68 -10.85 13.49 0.57
C SER A 68 -11.45 14.82 0.14
N SER A 69 -12.74 15.04 0.44
CA SER A 69 -13.43 16.28 0.10
C SER A 69 -13.20 17.37 1.15
N GLY A 70 -13.42 18.63 0.76
CA GLY A 70 -13.38 19.78 1.68
C GLY A 70 -12.00 20.10 2.26
N LEU A 71 -10.92 19.68 1.59
CA LEU A 71 -9.56 19.93 2.05
C LEU A 71 -9.21 21.43 2.03
N ASP A 72 -8.65 21.92 3.13
CA ASP A 72 -7.77 23.09 3.09
C ASP A 72 -6.36 22.60 2.77
N THR A 73 -5.93 22.77 1.51
CA THR A 73 -4.64 22.22 1.04
C THR A 73 -3.43 22.85 1.75
N ALA A 74 -3.59 24.01 2.40
CA ALA A 74 -2.54 24.61 3.21
C ALA A 74 -2.36 23.89 4.55
N GLU A 75 -3.39 23.25 5.10
CA GLU A 75 -3.30 22.49 6.36
C GLU A 75 -2.81 21.05 6.14
N VAL A 76 -2.85 20.55 4.91
CA VAL A 76 -2.42 19.18 4.58
C VAL A 76 -0.89 19.05 4.71
N THR A 77 -0.47 18.23 5.66
CA THR A 77 0.94 17.85 5.88
C THR A 77 1.23 16.41 5.48
N ARG A 78 0.20 15.58 5.31
CA ARG A 78 0.33 14.19 4.86
C ARG A 78 -0.69 13.84 3.79
N ALA A 79 -0.24 13.12 2.77
CA ALA A 79 -1.09 12.49 1.78
C ALA A 79 -0.93 10.97 1.81
N ILE A 80 -2.04 10.23 1.78
CA ILE A 80 -2.05 8.77 1.66
C ILE A 80 -2.64 8.43 0.29
N ILE A 81 -1.86 7.77 -0.56
CA ILE A 81 -2.31 7.22 -1.84
C ILE A 81 -2.47 5.71 -1.67
N VAL A 82 -3.71 5.24 -1.80
CA VAL A 82 -4.12 3.85 -1.48
C VAL A 82 -5.09 3.32 -2.53
N PRO A 83 -4.63 2.64 -3.59
CA PRO A 83 -5.50 2.09 -4.62
C PRO A 83 -6.15 0.77 -4.15
N GLY A 84 -7.23 0.38 -4.82
CA GLY A 84 -7.75 -0.98 -4.72
C GLY A 84 -6.70 -2.03 -5.14
N ALA A 85 -6.81 -3.26 -4.63
CA ALA A 85 -5.96 -4.36 -5.04
C ALA A 85 -6.49 -5.02 -6.34
N GLU A 86 -6.29 -6.32 -6.52
CA GLU A 86 -6.62 -7.02 -7.77
C GLU A 86 -8.10 -6.92 -8.15
N ALA A 87 -8.97 -6.85 -7.15
CA ALA A 87 -10.40 -6.65 -7.33
C ALA A 87 -10.75 -5.24 -7.83
N ARG A 88 -9.85 -4.25 -7.78
CA ARG A 88 -10.02 -2.87 -8.26
C ARG A 88 -11.15 -2.10 -7.55
N ASP A 89 -11.50 -2.56 -6.36
CA ASP A 89 -12.50 -2.02 -5.43
C ASP A 89 -11.97 -0.80 -4.64
N SER A 90 -11.53 0.21 -5.37
CA SER A 90 -10.85 1.41 -4.83
C SER A 90 -11.66 2.14 -3.75
N TRP A 91 -12.99 2.07 -3.81
CA TRP A 91 -13.84 2.64 -2.76
C TRP A 91 -13.64 1.97 -1.40
N SER A 92 -13.42 0.65 -1.34
CA SER A 92 -13.26 -0.09 -0.07
C SER A 92 -11.97 0.31 0.64
N TYR A 93 -10.91 0.54 -0.14
CA TYR A 93 -9.63 1.03 0.36
C TYR A 93 -9.72 2.47 0.85
N TRP A 94 -10.44 3.34 0.12
CA TRP A 94 -10.71 4.70 0.57
C TRP A 94 -11.52 4.72 1.87
N ILE A 95 -12.61 3.94 1.95
CA ILE A 95 -13.47 3.81 3.12
C ILE A 95 -12.67 3.32 4.32
N THR A 96 -11.82 2.31 4.13
CA THR A 96 -10.96 1.77 5.19
C THR A 96 -10.05 2.86 5.76
N MET A 97 -9.37 3.62 4.90
CA MET A 97 -8.51 4.73 5.35
C MET A 97 -9.30 5.84 6.03
N GLN A 98 -10.46 6.20 5.48
CA GLN A 98 -11.32 7.22 6.06
C GLN A 98 -11.83 6.79 7.44
N ASN A 99 -12.21 5.53 7.59
CA ASN A 99 -12.72 4.98 8.82
C ASN A 99 -11.63 4.96 9.91
N ILE A 100 -10.43 4.49 9.57
CA ILE A 100 -9.26 4.54 10.46
C ILE A 100 -8.94 5.97 10.88
N LYS A 101 -8.92 6.91 9.92
CA LYS A 101 -8.61 8.33 10.17
C LYS A 101 -9.59 8.94 11.18
N MET A 102 -10.88 8.69 11.02
CA MET A 102 -11.89 9.26 11.90
C MET A 102 -11.97 8.55 13.26
N ASP A 103 -11.74 7.24 13.29
CA ASP A 103 -11.60 6.51 14.55
C ASP A 103 -10.40 7.05 15.37
N LEU A 104 -9.26 7.33 14.73
CA LEU A 104 -8.12 8.02 15.36
C LEU A 104 -8.52 9.39 15.90
N ALA A 105 -9.21 10.22 15.12
CA ALA A 105 -9.66 11.54 15.56
C ALA A 105 -10.62 11.49 16.76
N SER A 106 -11.42 10.42 16.86
CA SER A 106 -12.36 10.24 17.98
C SER A 106 -11.69 9.72 19.26
N THR A 107 -10.54 9.05 19.14
CA THR A 107 -9.86 8.37 20.26
C THR A 107 -8.55 9.02 20.69
N ASP A 108 -7.96 9.89 19.85
CA ASP A 108 -6.70 10.59 20.10
C ASP A 108 -6.88 12.09 19.85
N SER A 109 -7.00 12.87 20.93
CA SER A 109 -7.19 14.32 20.86
C SER A 109 -6.02 15.09 20.26
N THR A 110 -4.86 14.44 20.07
CA THR A 110 -3.69 15.05 19.42
C THR A 110 -3.70 14.86 17.91
N PHE A 111 -4.53 13.95 17.40
CA PHE A 111 -4.67 13.70 15.97
C PHE A 111 -5.66 14.68 15.33
N ASN A 112 -5.16 15.49 14.40
CA ASN A 112 -6.01 16.36 13.59
C ASN A 112 -6.28 15.68 12.23
N PRO A 113 -7.52 15.21 11.93
CA PRO A 113 -7.83 14.54 10.68
C PRO A 113 -7.73 15.46 9.45
N ASN A 114 -7.79 16.78 9.63
CA ASN A 114 -7.76 17.76 8.53
C ASN A 114 -6.37 17.91 7.89
N THR A 115 -5.31 17.48 8.57
CA THR A 115 -3.94 17.55 8.03
C THR A 115 -3.60 16.39 7.10
N THR A 116 -4.50 15.40 6.97
CA THR A 116 -4.28 14.19 6.17
C THR A 116 -5.29 14.09 5.02
N SER A 117 -4.78 14.15 3.80
CA SER A 117 -5.53 13.85 2.57
C SER A 117 -5.45 12.36 2.23
N ILE A 118 -6.58 11.73 1.90
CA ILE A 118 -6.63 10.35 1.40
C ILE A 118 -7.00 10.42 -0.08
N MET A 119 -6.23 9.74 -0.93
CA MET A 119 -6.47 9.56 -2.35
C MET A 119 -6.48 8.08 -2.69
N SER A 120 -7.51 7.61 -3.38
CA SER A 120 -7.58 6.24 -3.88
C SER A 120 -7.67 6.23 -5.40
N PRO A 121 -6.56 5.95 -6.10
CA PRO A 121 -6.51 5.84 -7.55
C PRO A 121 -7.33 4.65 -8.05
N CYS A 122 -8.19 4.86 -9.06
CA CYS A 122 -9.01 3.80 -9.63
C CYS A 122 -8.33 3.20 -10.87
N PHE A 123 -7.42 2.24 -10.67
CA PHE A 123 -6.77 1.49 -11.77
C PHE A 123 -7.77 0.52 -12.43
N LEU A 124 -8.64 1.06 -13.27
CA LEU A 124 -9.68 0.30 -13.98
C LEU A 124 -9.07 -0.65 -15.01
N SER A 125 -9.73 -1.77 -15.21
CA SER A 125 -9.48 -2.70 -16.32
C SER A 125 -10.42 -2.43 -17.49
N GLN A 126 -10.13 -3.04 -18.64
CA GLN A 126 -11.05 -3.06 -19.80
C GLN A 126 -12.44 -3.60 -19.45
N ASN A 127 -12.52 -4.57 -18.53
CA ASN A 127 -13.80 -5.14 -18.10
C ASN A 127 -14.62 -4.10 -17.34
N ASP A 128 -14.00 -3.27 -16.51
CA ASP A 128 -14.68 -2.21 -15.77
C ASP A 128 -15.18 -1.11 -16.72
N ILE A 129 -14.39 -0.74 -17.73
CA ILE A 129 -14.83 0.19 -18.78
C ILE A 129 -16.03 -0.38 -19.55
N THR A 130 -15.99 -1.67 -19.90
CA THR A 130 -17.08 -2.35 -20.62
C THR A 130 -18.35 -2.48 -19.77
N ALA A 131 -18.19 -2.74 -18.47
CA ALA A 131 -19.28 -2.92 -17.53
C ALA A 131 -19.94 -1.59 -17.12
N GLY A 132 -19.21 -0.47 -17.13
CA GLY A 132 -19.77 0.87 -16.95
C GLY A 132 -19.08 1.75 -15.90
N ALA A 133 -18.08 1.24 -15.16
CA ALA A 133 -17.39 2.01 -14.12
C ALA A 133 -16.51 3.15 -14.64
N GLY A 134 -16.30 3.23 -15.96
CA GLY A 134 -15.57 4.32 -16.59
C GLY A 134 -16.02 4.64 -18.00
N ASN A 135 -15.26 5.49 -18.69
CA ASN A 135 -15.54 5.95 -20.04
C ASN A 135 -14.33 5.81 -20.97
N ALA A 136 -14.56 6.01 -22.26
CA ALA A 136 -13.55 5.77 -23.30
C ALA A 136 -12.31 6.69 -23.24
N ASN A 137 -12.34 7.80 -22.50
CA ASN A 137 -11.21 8.72 -22.34
C ASN A 137 -10.36 8.40 -21.10
N GLN A 138 -10.81 7.49 -20.25
CA GLN A 138 -10.13 7.11 -19.03
C GLN A 138 -9.11 6.01 -19.27
N LEU A 139 -7.97 6.14 -18.58
CA LEU A 139 -6.95 5.11 -18.58
C LEU A 139 -7.51 3.79 -18.03
N ASN A 140 -7.19 2.70 -18.72
CA ASN A 140 -7.54 1.36 -18.31
C ASN A 140 -6.46 0.35 -18.70
N TRP A 141 -6.36 -0.76 -17.97
CA TRP A 141 -5.36 -1.80 -18.18
C TRP A 141 -5.98 -3.14 -18.57
N LYS A 142 -5.16 -4.02 -19.15
CA LYS A 142 -5.55 -5.40 -19.40
C LYS A 142 -5.37 -6.20 -18.11
N GLY A 143 -6.48 -6.61 -17.47
CA GLY A 143 -6.43 -7.37 -16.23
C GLY A 143 -5.53 -6.71 -15.16
N GLY A 144 -4.53 -7.45 -14.69
CA GLY A 144 -3.57 -7.03 -13.67
C GLY A 144 -2.35 -6.24 -14.16
N ASP A 145 -2.29 -5.84 -15.43
CA ASP A 145 -1.14 -5.15 -16.02
C ASP A 145 -0.80 -3.83 -15.29
N TRP A 146 -1.81 -3.17 -14.70
CA TRP A 146 -1.62 -1.95 -13.91
C TRP A 146 -0.65 -2.16 -12.75
N PHE A 147 -0.72 -3.27 -12.01
CA PHE A 147 0.17 -3.50 -10.87
C PHE A 147 1.55 -4.04 -11.28
N SER A 148 1.78 -4.22 -12.58
CA SER A 148 3.08 -4.51 -13.18
C SER A 148 3.79 -3.25 -13.69
N GLY A 149 3.17 -2.08 -13.66
CA GLY A 149 3.74 -0.88 -14.31
C GLY A 149 3.52 -0.83 -15.83
N ASP A 150 2.77 -1.76 -16.40
CA ASP A 150 2.63 -1.84 -17.85
C ASP A 150 1.83 -0.66 -18.42
N PHE A 151 1.93 -0.49 -19.75
CA PHE A 151 1.18 0.55 -20.44
C PHE A 151 -0.32 0.29 -20.37
N ALA A 152 -1.08 1.37 -20.20
CA ALA A 152 -2.52 1.36 -20.30
C ALA A 152 -2.94 0.84 -21.69
N ASN A 153 -4.00 0.04 -21.71
CA ASN A 153 -4.63 -0.45 -22.92
C ASN A 153 -5.41 0.65 -23.66
N GLY A 154 -5.98 1.60 -22.92
CA GLY A 154 -6.68 2.75 -23.50
C GLY A 154 -6.64 3.97 -22.57
N PRO A 155 -7.06 5.16 -23.03
CA PRO A 155 -7.59 5.44 -24.38
C PRO A 155 -6.55 5.23 -25.49
N THR A 156 -6.99 4.72 -26.65
CA THR A 156 -6.11 4.41 -27.80
C THR A 156 -5.64 5.67 -28.51
N ASN A 157 -4.71 6.40 -27.90
CA ASN A 157 -4.04 7.57 -28.51
C ASN A 157 -2.55 7.32 -28.79
N GLY A 158 -2.02 6.14 -28.45
CA GLY A 158 -0.62 5.78 -28.69
C GLY A 158 0.37 6.35 -27.67
N ASP A 159 -0.12 6.96 -26.59
CA ASP A 159 0.70 7.71 -25.63
C ASP A 159 1.56 6.83 -24.70
N ASN A 160 1.46 5.49 -24.79
CA ASN A 160 2.25 4.53 -23.99
C ASN A 160 2.35 4.94 -22.51
N ILE A 161 1.20 5.20 -21.87
CA ILE A 161 1.13 5.71 -20.50
C ILE A 161 1.21 4.52 -19.54
N SER A 162 2.27 4.45 -18.73
CA SER A 162 2.42 3.45 -17.68
C SER A 162 1.55 3.79 -16.46
N SER A 163 1.15 2.78 -15.68
CA SER A 163 0.61 3.05 -14.34
C SER A 163 1.62 3.74 -13.43
N PHE A 164 2.93 3.62 -13.68
CA PHE A 164 3.97 4.40 -12.97
C PHE A 164 3.99 5.86 -13.39
N ASP A 165 3.62 6.21 -14.63
CA ASP A 165 3.43 7.61 -15.04
C ASP A 165 2.24 8.24 -14.30
N VAL A 166 1.18 7.46 -14.07
CA VAL A 166 0.06 7.89 -13.21
C VAL A 166 0.55 8.13 -11.80
N LEU A 167 1.30 7.20 -11.19
CA LEU A 167 1.84 7.40 -9.84
C LEU A 167 2.77 8.61 -9.76
N ASP A 168 3.58 8.89 -10.78
CA ASP A 168 4.36 10.13 -10.86
C ASP A 168 3.45 11.37 -10.85
N ALA A 169 2.36 11.37 -11.62
CA ALA A 169 1.40 12.48 -11.65
C ALA A 169 0.76 12.72 -10.27
N LEU A 170 0.38 11.66 -9.56
CA LEU A 170 -0.24 11.75 -8.22
C LEU A 170 0.75 12.22 -7.15
N VAL A 171 1.98 11.70 -7.17
CA VAL A 171 3.05 12.15 -6.26
C VAL A 171 3.39 13.61 -6.55
N ASN A 172 3.49 14.00 -7.82
CA ASN A 172 3.77 15.39 -8.21
C ASN A 172 2.62 16.34 -7.83
N TYR A 173 1.37 15.89 -7.89
CA TYR A 173 0.21 16.65 -7.43
C TYR A 173 0.34 17.03 -5.95
N TYR A 174 0.64 16.06 -5.08
CA TYR A 174 0.82 16.35 -3.65
C TYR A 174 2.13 17.06 -3.30
N THR A 175 3.19 16.87 -4.08
CA THR A 175 4.50 17.52 -3.83
C THR A 175 4.64 18.89 -4.51
N ASN A 176 3.60 19.37 -5.18
CA ASN A 176 3.54 20.73 -5.71
C ASN A 176 3.37 21.74 -4.57
N ALA A 177 4.46 22.41 -4.20
CA ALA A 177 4.49 23.37 -3.10
C ALA A 177 3.56 24.59 -3.28
N SER A 178 3.14 24.90 -4.51
CA SER A 178 2.15 25.96 -4.75
C SER A 178 0.73 25.53 -4.38
N MET A 179 0.45 24.23 -4.37
CA MET A 179 -0.86 23.66 -4.02
C MET A 179 -0.90 23.12 -2.60
N TYR A 180 0.16 22.41 -2.19
CA TYR A 180 0.33 21.82 -0.87
C TYR A 180 1.62 22.35 -0.21
N PRO A 181 1.62 23.59 0.29
CA PRO A 181 2.84 24.25 0.77
C PRO A 181 3.47 23.58 2.00
N ASN A 182 2.67 22.86 2.79
CA ASN A 182 3.09 22.26 4.06
C ASN A 182 3.24 20.72 3.99
N ILE A 183 3.22 20.12 2.79
CA ILE A 183 3.36 18.67 2.63
C ILE A 183 4.71 18.15 3.14
N GLN A 184 4.65 17.22 4.08
CA GLN A 184 5.82 16.58 4.70
C GLN A 184 5.97 15.13 4.24
N ALA A 185 4.86 14.42 4.00
CA ALA A 185 4.89 13.01 3.62
C ALA A 185 3.83 12.67 2.57
N VAL A 186 4.23 11.89 1.57
CA VAL A 186 3.34 11.19 0.64
C VAL A 186 3.55 9.70 0.86
N VAL A 187 2.52 9.03 1.41
CA VAL A 187 2.53 7.61 1.75
C VAL A 187 1.81 6.83 0.67
N LEU A 188 2.53 6.00 -0.08
CA LEU A 188 2.01 5.05 -1.04
C LEU A 188 1.74 3.72 -0.31
N ALA A 189 0.50 3.48 0.08
CA ALA A 189 0.13 2.33 0.91
C ALA A 189 -0.67 1.28 0.13
N GLY A 190 -0.12 0.08 0.00
CA GLY A 190 -0.70 -0.96 -0.82
C GLY A 190 -0.72 -2.31 -0.13
N HIS A 191 -1.84 -3.01 -0.23
CA HIS A 191 -2.03 -4.39 0.18
C HIS A 191 -2.17 -5.29 -1.07
N SER A 192 -1.64 -6.52 -1.02
CA SER A 192 -1.78 -7.50 -2.11
C SER A 192 -1.22 -6.94 -3.44
N ALA A 193 -2.01 -6.92 -4.52
CA ALA A 193 -1.62 -6.32 -5.80
C ALA A 193 -1.19 -4.84 -5.67
N ALA A 194 -1.84 -4.05 -4.80
CA ALA A 194 -1.42 -2.68 -4.53
C ALA A 194 -0.06 -2.62 -3.81
N GLY A 195 0.27 -3.62 -2.99
CA GLY A 195 1.61 -3.77 -2.42
C GLY A 195 2.65 -4.07 -3.51
N GLN A 196 2.30 -4.89 -4.51
CA GLN A 196 3.18 -5.20 -5.62
C GLN A 196 3.50 -3.97 -6.48
N ILE A 197 2.50 -3.15 -6.84
CA ILE A 197 2.76 -1.95 -7.67
C ILE A 197 3.69 -0.98 -6.96
N PHE A 198 3.51 -0.76 -5.65
CA PHE A 198 4.35 0.17 -4.91
C PHE A 198 5.76 -0.36 -4.66
N GLN A 199 5.93 -1.66 -4.45
CA GLN A 199 7.25 -2.28 -4.38
C GLN A 199 8.01 -2.15 -5.71
N ARG A 200 7.34 -2.41 -6.84
CA ARG A 200 7.92 -2.29 -8.18
C ARG A 200 8.21 -0.83 -8.54
N TYR A 201 7.27 0.07 -8.23
CA TYR A 201 7.42 1.49 -8.47
C TYR A 201 8.58 2.08 -7.65
N ALA A 202 8.76 1.70 -6.39
CA ALA A 202 9.92 2.13 -5.59
C ALA A 202 11.27 1.81 -6.28
N ALA A 203 11.38 0.67 -6.96
CA ALA A 203 12.58 0.27 -7.70
C ALA A 203 12.70 0.99 -9.05
N MET A 204 11.59 1.09 -9.79
CA MET A 204 11.57 1.57 -11.17
C MET A 204 11.50 3.10 -11.30
N ARG A 205 10.90 3.78 -10.31
CA ARG A 205 10.66 5.23 -10.30
C ARG A 205 11.94 6.01 -10.50
N ILE A 206 11.93 6.94 -11.45
CA ILE A 206 13.05 7.83 -11.72
C ILE A 206 13.20 8.82 -10.54
N PRO A 207 14.41 9.04 -9.99
CA PRO A 207 14.56 9.88 -8.82
C PRO A 207 14.18 11.34 -9.04
N THR A 208 13.54 11.94 -8.05
CA THR A 208 13.19 13.37 -8.01
C THR A 208 13.69 14.02 -6.72
N ILE A 209 13.69 15.35 -6.67
CA ILE A 209 14.08 16.10 -5.45
C ILE A 209 13.11 15.87 -4.28
N ASN A 210 11.90 15.38 -4.54
CA ASN A 210 10.86 15.18 -3.53
C ASN A 210 10.83 13.76 -2.96
N ASP A 211 11.78 12.90 -3.35
CA ASP A 211 11.77 11.49 -3.00
C ASP A 211 12.00 11.22 -1.51
N ASP A 212 12.60 12.19 -0.81
CA ASP A 212 12.76 12.17 0.65
C ASP A 212 11.42 12.16 1.40
N ARG A 213 10.36 12.69 0.78
CA ARG A 213 8.99 12.73 1.34
C ARG A 213 8.14 11.53 0.92
N VAL A 214 8.61 10.69 -0.01
CA VAL A 214 7.83 9.55 -0.52
C VAL A 214 8.14 8.31 0.30
N ASN A 215 7.09 7.72 0.86
CA ASN A 215 7.16 6.55 1.72
C ASN A 215 6.30 5.43 1.13
N TYR A 216 6.81 4.21 1.12
CA TYR A 216 6.13 3.05 0.52
C TYR A 216 5.74 2.08 1.61
N ILE A 217 4.45 1.77 1.76
CA ILE A 217 3.97 0.66 2.61
C ILE A 217 3.59 -0.48 1.67
N VAL A 218 4.31 -1.60 1.80
CA VAL A 218 4.22 -2.80 0.98
C VAL A 218 3.68 -3.93 1.84
N ALA A 219 2.35 -4.13 1.82
CA ALA A 219 1.66 -5.11 2.65
C ALA A 219 1.25 -6.35 1.85
N ASN A 220 1.57 -7.54 2.37
CA ASN A 220 1.21 -8.86 1.80
C ASN A 220 1.26 -8.98 0.26
N PRO A 221 2.34 -8.59 -0.44
CA PRO A 221 2.38 -8.68 -1.90
C PRO A 221 2.23 -10.11 -2.42
N GLY A 222 1.46 -10.25 -3.50
CA GLY A 222 1.35 -11.51 -4.26
C GLY A 222 2.70 -12.01 -4.78
N SER A 223 3.58 -11.12 -5.23
CA SER A 223 4.95 -11.43 -5.66
C SER A 223 5.81 -10.18 -5.59
N TYR A 224 7.13 -10.36 -5.51
CA TYR A 224 8.09 -9.26 -5.41
C TYR A 224 8.88 -9.11 -6.70
N LEU A 225 9.29 -7.89 -7.03
CA LEU A 225 10.43 -7.68 -7.91
C LEU A 225 11.70 -8.08 -7.15
N TRP A 226 12.26 -9.23 -7.47
CA TRP A 226 13.47 -9.74 -6.81
C TRP A 226 14.71 -8.97 -7.26
N LEU A 227 15.58 -8.63 -6.31
CA LEU A 227 16.70 -7.71 -6.55
C LEU A 227 17.98 -8.40 -7.03
N VAL A 228 18.09 -9.70 -6.80
CA VAL A 228 19.23 -10.55 -7.19
C VAL A 228 18.77 -11.70 -8.09
N THR A 229 19.68 -12.49 -8.67
CA THR A 229 19.30 -13.69 -9.44
C THR A 229 18.95 -14.86 -8.52
N ASP A 230 19.61 -14.97 -7.37
CA ASP A 230 19.46 -16.14 -6.51
C ASP A 230 18.06 -16.18 -5.90
N ARG A 231 17.48 -17.39 -5.87
CA ARG A 231 16.10 -17.64 -5.43
C ARG A 231 16.09 -18.66 -4.28
N PRO A 232 15.21 -18.49 -3.28
CA PRO A 232 15.07 -19.45 -2.18
C PRO A 232 14.56 -20.81 -2.66
N HIS A 233 13.80 -20.86 -3.76
CA HIS A 233 13.28 -22.10 -4.34
C HIS A 233 13.57 -22.21 -5.84
N GLN A 234 13.63 -23.45 -6.32
CA GLN A 234 13.75 -23.77 -7.75
C GLN A 234 12.41 -24.27 -8.29
N ASN A 235 12.10 -23.92 -9.55
CA ASN A 235 10.95 -24.48 -10.26
C ASN A 235 11.40 -24.98 -11.65
N ALA A 236 11.24 -26.28 -11.90
CA ALA A 236 11.67 -26.91 -13.14
C ALA A 236 10.97 -26.35 -14.39
N SER A 237 9.73 -25.87 -14.25
CA SER A 237 8.95 -25.29 -15.36
C SER A 237 9.52 -23.95 -15.85
N CYS A 238 10.38 -23.29 -15.07
CA CYS A 238 11.10 -22.10 -15.48
C CYS A 238 12.50 -21.98 -14.86
N ALA A 239 13.28 -23.06 -14.92
CA ALA A 239 14.62 -23.11 -14.33
C ALA A 239 15.64 -22.11 -14.93
N SER A 240 15.35 -21.53 -16.10
CA SER A 240 16.24 -20.56 -16.76
C SER A 240 16.11 -19.18 -16.13
N VAL A 241 17.26 -18.55 -15.81
CA VAL A 241 17.33 -17.17 -15.29
C VAL A 241 16.67 -16.16 -16.22
N ASN A 242 16.72 -16.39 -17.53
CA ASN A 242 16.06 -15.52 -18.52
C ASN A 242 14.51 -15.62 -18.48
N VAL A 243 13.97 -16.54 -17.67
CA VAL A 243 12.53 -16.73 -17.44
C VAL A 243 12.17 -16.27 -16.02
N TYR A 244 12.67 -16.93 -14.97
CA TYR A 244 12.25 -16.62 -13.58
C TYR A 244 12.72 -15.25 -13.07
N ASP A 245 13.75 -14.68 -13.70
CA ASP A 245 14.30 -13.36 -13.35
C ASP A 245 13.97 -12.30 -14.41
N LYS A 246 13.08 -12.59 -15.35
CA LYS A 246 12.50 -11.57 -16.21
C LYS A 246 11.61 -10.64 -15.37
N TYR A 247 11.54 -9.37 -15.76
CA TYR A 247 10.53 -8.46 -15.21
C TYR A 247 9.12 -9.07 -15.45
N LYS A 248 8.22 -9.10 -14.47
CA LYS A 248 8.19 -8.33 -13.21
C LYS A 248 8.73 -9.03 -11.96
N TYR A 249 9.37 -10.19 -12.10
CA TYR A 249 9.85 -11.01 -10.98
C TYR A 249 11.35 -10.84 -10.69
N GLY A 250 12.10 -10.27 -11.62
CA GLY A 250 13.51 -9.96 -11.47
C GLY A 250 13.97 -8.87 -12.43
N LEU A 251 15.29 -8.80 -12.63
CA LEU A 251 15.96 -7.70 -13.34
C LEU A 251 16.88 -8.20 -14.47
N THR A 252 16.61 -9.37 -15.05
CA THR A 252 17.40 -9.90 -16.17
C THR A 252 17.03 -9.25 -17.52
N GLY A 253 15.76 -8.91 -17.72
CA GLY A 253 15.30 -8.31 -18.97
C GLY A 253 13.80 -8.14 -19.05
N GLY A 254 13.30 -7.66 -20.20
CA GLY A 254 11.87 -7.37 -20.39
C GLY A 254 11.35 -6.24 -19.50
N ILE A 255 12.24 -5.32 -19.10
CA ILE A 255 11.92 -4.22 -18.18
C ILE A 255 10.75 -3.41 -18.71
N VAL A 256 9.87 -3.00 -17.80
CA VAL A 256 8.73 -2.15 -18.08
C VAL A 256 9.12 -0.92 -18.92
N GLY A 257 8.25 -0.54 -19.85
CA GLY A 257 8.49 0.56 -20.77
C GLY A 257 8.91 1.86 -20.07
N TYR A 258 8.24 2.19 -18.97
CA TYR A 258 8.53 3.34 -18.09
C TYR A 258 10.02 3.49 -17.72
N SER A 259 10.69 2.40 -17.37
CA SER A 259 12.09 2.43 -16.89
C SER A 259 13.08 1.79 -17.87
N THR A 260 12.67 1.45 -19.09
CA THR A 260 13.52 0.71 -20.04
C THR A 260 14.79 1.49 -20.41
N GLY A 261 14.68 2.79 -20.65
CA GLY A 261 15.83 3.63 -20.99
C GLY A 261 16.80 3.80 -19.82
N ASP A 262 16.26 4.02 -18.62
CA ASP A 262 17.02 4.19 -17.39
C ASP A 262 17.72 2.89 -16.98
N PHE A 263 17.03 1.75 -17.05
CA PHE A 263 17.62 0.44 -16.79
C PHE A 263 18.76 0.10 -17.75
N LYS A 264 18.68 0.49 -19.04
CA LYS A 264 19.79 0.29 -19.99
C LYS A 264 21.06 1.00 -19.56
N ASN A 265 20.93 2.15 -18.87
CA ASN A 265 22.07 2.94 -18.40
C ASN A 265 22.58 2.44 -17.06
N LEU A 266 21.68 2.09 -16.14
CA LEU A 266 22.01 1.73 -14.77
C LEU A 266 22.35 0.24 -14.56
N GLY A 267 21.77 -0.62 -15.39
CA GLY A 267 21.71 -2.05 -15.16
C GLY A 267 21.00 -2.39 -13.84
N ARG A 268 21.09 -3.67 -13.46
CA ARG A 268 20.57 -4.15 -12.19
C ARG A 268 21.13 -3.39 -11.00
N ASP A 269 22.46 -3.25 -10.92
CA ASP A 269 23.12 -2.71 -9.73
C ASP A 269 22.67 -1.27 -9.44
N GLY A 270 22.48 -0.44 -10.48
CA GLY A 270 21.98 0.92 -10.30
C GLY A 270 20.50 0.96 -9.87
N VAL A 271 19.64 0.07 -10.39
CA VAL A 271 18.24 -0.05 -9.92
C VAL A 271 18.17 -0.55 -8.48
N VAL A 272 18.99 -1.54 -8.11
CA VAL A 272 19.06 -2.04 -6.73
C VAL A 272 19.58 -0.95 -5.80
N SER A 273 20.64 -0.24 -6.18
CA SER A 273 21.18 0.89 -5.41
C SER A 273 20.11 1.96 -5.17
N ARG A 274 19.34 2.32 -6.21
CA ARG A 274 18.19 3.23 -6.08
C ARG A 274 17.14 2.70 -5.11
N TYR A 275 16.72 1.45 -5.25
CA TYR A 275 15.70 0.84 -4.38
C TYR A 275 16.12 0.88 -2.90
N ARG A 276 17.40 0.59 -2.63
CA ARG A 276 17.97 0.65 -1.28
C ARG A 276 17.96 2.05 -0.68
N GLY A 277 17.93 3.10 -1.51
CA GLY A 277 17.80 4.50 -1.06
C GLY A 277 16.36 4.96 -0.81
N ARG A 278 15.34 4.12 -1.04
CA ARG A 278 13.92 4.46 -0.81
C ARG A 278 13.53 4.27 0.66
N ASN A 279 12.46 4.94 1.08
CA ASN A 279 11.80 4.70 2.38
C ASN A 279 10.73 3.62 2.21
N VAL A 280 11.05 2.36 2.52
CA VAL A 280 10.14 1.22 2.27
C VAL A 280 9.83 0.50 3.57
N HIS A 281 8.56 0.47 3.91
CA HIS A 281 8.04 -0.31 5.02
C HIS A 281 7.32 -1.56 4.50
N TYR A 282 7.67 -2.73 5.01
CA TYR A 282 7.00 -3.99 4.70
C TYR A 282 6.07 -4.39 5.85
N ALA A 283 4.87 -4.83 5.54
CA ALA A 283 3.95 -5.37 6.54
C ALA A 283 3.47 -6.77 6.11
N LEU A 284 3.72 -7.76 6.96
CA LEU A 284 3.45 -9.17 6.66
C LEU A 284 2.47 -9.75 7.69
N GLY A 285 1.29 -10.18 7.24
CA GLY A 285 0.33 -10.89 8.07
C GLY A 285 0.82 -12.29 8.41
N THR A 286 0.94 -12.63 9.70
CA THR A 286 1.53 -13.92 10.11
C THR A 286 0.63 -15.12 9.84
N ALA A 287 -0.63 -14.89 9.46
CA ALA A 287 -1.57 -15.92 9.02
C ALA A 287 -1.81 -15.90 7.50
N ASP A 288 -1.06 -15.10 6.72
CA ASP A 288 -1.23 -15.00 5.28
C ASP A 288 -0.52 -16.12 4.50
N ASN A 289 -1.04 -17.33 4.67
CA ASN A 289 -0.55 -18.55 4.02
C ASN A 289 -1.18 -18.79 2.64
N GLY A 290 -1.85 -17.78 2.06
CA GLY A 290 -2.44 -17.88 0.72
C GLY A 290 -1.37 -17.97 -0.36
N PRO A 291 -1.63 -18.63 -1.50
CA PRO A 291 -0.61 -18.88 -2.53
C PRO A 291 -0.23 -17.61 -3.33
N GLY A 292 -1.08 -16.59 -3.33
CA GLY A 292 -0.90 -15.38 -4.10
C GLY A 292 -0.73 -15.64 -5.59
N ASP A 293 0.31 -15.05 -6.16
CA ASP A 293 0.70 -15.27 -7.54
C ASP A 293 1.17 -16.73 -7.76
N THR A 294 0.41 -17.53 -8.51
CA THR A 294 0.74 -18.95 -8.75
C THR A 294 1.67 -19.15 -9.95
N GLY A 295 2.18 -18.07 -10.56
CA GLY A 295 3.16 -18.14 -11.63
C GLY A 295 4.42 -18.90 -11.21
N CYS A 296 5.05 -19.59 -12.15
CA CYS A 296 6.24 -20.38 -11.82
C CYS A 296 7.38 -19.47 -11.33
N GLU A 297 7.49 -18.26 -11.86
CA GLU A 297 8.49 -17.27 -11.46
C GLU A 297 8.26 -16.81 -10.03
N ALA A 298 7.01 -16.53 -9.64
CA ALA A 298 6.64 -16.18 -8.28
C ALA A 298 6.90 -17.34 -7.29
N SER A 299 6.66 -18.58 -7.71
CA SER A 299 6.94 -19.76 -6.88
C SER A 299 8.42 -19.93 -6.50
N THR A 300 9.34 -19.35 -7.28
CA THR A 300 10.77 -19.34 -6.92
C THR A 300 11.06 -18.49 -5.68
N GLN A 301 10.14 -17.60 -5.30
CA GLN A 301 10.25 -16.68 -4.15
C GLN A 301 9.65 -17.27 -2.86
N GLY A 302 8.76 -18.26 -2.97
CA GLY A 302 8.02 -18.87 -1.86
C GLY A 302 6.66 -19.41 -2.32
N ALA A 303 6.06 -20.30 -1.54
CA ALA A 303 4.77 -20.91 -1.80
C ALA A 303 3.57 -20.08 -1.31
N THR A 304 3.78 -19.15 -0.37
CA THR A 304 2.72 -18.30 0.21
C THR A 304 3.11 -16.83 0.25
N HIS A 305 2.14 -15.93 0.47
CA HIS A 305 2.41 -14.49 0.69
C HIS A 305 3.43 -14.27 1.80
N LEU A 306 3.21 -14.88 2.97
CA LEU A 306 4.10 -14.76 4.12
C LEU A 306 5.51 -15.29 3.81
N GLU A 307 5.62 -16.48 3.24
CA GLU A 307 6.93 -17.07 2.91
C GLU A 307 7.69 -16.21 1.89
N ARG A 308 7.02 -15.64 0.89
CA ARG A 308 7.63 -14.71 -0.07
C ARG A 308 8.13 -13.45 0.61
N GLY A 309 7.33 -12.89 1.52
CA GLY A 309 7.72 -11.75 2.33
C GLY A 309 8.96 -12.04 3.17
N ASP A 310 8.93 -13.11 3.96
CA ASP A 310 10.05 -13.54 4.80
C ASP A 310 11.33 -13.78 3.99
N ASN A 311 11.21 -14.46 2.86
CA ASN A 311 12.34 -14.69 1.96
C ASN A 311 12.88 -13.38 1.35
N PHE A 312 12.01 -12.43 1.00
CA PHE A 312 12.44 -11.13 0.48
C PHE A 312 13.17 -10.32 1.54
N ILE A 313 12.65 -10.29 2.78
CA ILE A 313 13.32 -9.64 3.92
C ILE A 313 14.66 -10.32 4.23
N SER A 314 14.73 -11.65 4.19
CA SER A 314 15.97 -12.40 4.33
C SER A 314 16.98 -12.05 3.23
N MET A 315 16.54 -11.91 1.99
CA MET A 315 17.38 -11.48 0.87
C MET A 315 17.94 -10.06 1.09
N LEU A 316 17.13 -9.12 1.61
CA LEU A 316 17.62 -7.78 1.97
C LEU A 316 18.63 -7.82 3.11
N ASN A 317 18.35 -8.55 4.19
CA ASN A 317 19.24 -8.69 5.35
C ASN A 317 20.61 -9.27 4.97
N ASN A 318 20.62 -10.23 4.05
CA ASN A 318 21.84 -10.91 3.61
C ASN A 318 22.53 -10.23 2.41
N SER A 319 21.93 -9.17 1.85
CA SER A 319 22.52 -8.41 0.75
C SER A 319 23.74 -7.60 1.22
N ASN A 320 24.60 -7.20 0.27
CA ASN A 320 25.74 -6.34 0.59
C ASN A 320 25.26 -5.01 1.20
N GLY A 321 25.73 -4.70 2.42
CA GLY A 321 25.27 -3.56 3.20
C GLY A 321 24.04 -3.82 4.07
N GLY A 322 23.53 -5.06 4.13
CA GLY A 322 22.40 -5.47 4.97
C GLY A 322 21.07 -4.82 4.62
N MET A 323 20.10 -4.89 5.54
CA MET A 323 18.84 -4.16 5.43
C MET A 323 19.11 -2.66 5.36
N PRO A 324 18.60 -1.92 4.36
CA PRO A 324 18.73 -0.47 4.32
C PRO A 324 18.13 0.16 5.59
N SER A 325 18.78 1.19 6.12
CA SER A 325 18.32 1.87 7.35
C SER A 325 16.98 2.60 7.19
N SER A 326 16.61 2.92 5.94
CA SER A 326 15.32 3.50 5.57
C SER A 326 14.25 2.44 5.30
N HIS A 327 14.59 1.15 5.45
CA HIS A 327 13.64 0.05 5.29
C HIS A 327 13.28 -0.52 6.65
N THR A 328 12.01 -0.87 6.84
CA THR A 328 11.52 -1.45 8.10
C THR A 328 10.51 -2.56 7.82
N VAL A 329 10.28 -3.45 8.78
CA VAL A 329 9.33 -4.57 8.66
C VAL A 329 8.48 -4.68 9.92
N ASP A 330 7.16 -4.84 9.74
CA ASP A 330 6.22 -5.18 10.81
C ASP A 330 5.52 -6.50 10.50
N MET A 331 5.58 -7.42 11.46
CA MET A 331 4.79 -8.65 11.42
C MET A 331 3.44 -8.38 12.09
N ILE A 332 2.35 -8.57 11.35
CA ILE A 332 0.99 -8.30 11.82
C ILE A 332 0.38 -9.62 12.30
N GLU A 333 0.38 -9.80 13.61
CA GLU A 333 0.06 -11.09 14.22
C GLU A 333 -1.40 -11.51 13.99
N GLY A 334 -1.60 -12.75 13.54
CA GLY A 334 -2.91 -13.37 13.37
C GLY A 334 -3.72 -12.88 12.16
N VAL A 335 -3.24 -11.86 11.45
CA VAL A 335 -3.92 -11.33 10.26
C VAL A 335 -3.49 -12.12 9.02
N SER A 336 -4.45 -12.47 8.18
CA SER A 336 -4.22 -13.16 6.91
C SER A 336 -4.27 -12.14 5.76
N HIS A 337 -4.93 -12.45 4.65
CA HIS A 337 -4.96 -11.60 3.44
C HIS A 337 -6.09 -10.54 3.43
N GLN A 338 -6.32 -9.86 4.56
CA GLN A 338 -7.43 -8.90 4.71
C GLN A 338 -6.90 -7.46 4.83
N GLN A 339 -7.27 -6.61 3.86
CA GLN A 339 -6.75 -5.23 3.77
C GLN A 339 -7.16 -4.36 4.96
N ASP A 340 -8.42 -4.48 5.39
CA ASP A 340 -8.98 -3.77 6.54
C ASP A 340 -8.26 -4.11 7.84
N GLN A 341 -8.01 -5.40 8.10
CA GLN A 341 -7.28 -5.84 9.30
C GLN A 341 -5.80 -5.45 9.25
N MET A 342 -5.16 -5.55 8.09
CA MET A 342 -3.77 -5.12 7.93
C MET A 342 -3.64 -3.62 8.23
N PHE A 343 -4.40 -2.76 7.54
CA PHE A 343 -4.30 -1.32 7.71
C PHE A 343 -4.78 -0.82 9.07
N ASN A 344 -5.75 -1.50 9.69
CA ASN A 344 -6.24 -1.15 11.03
C ASN A 344 -5.37 -1.71 12.17
N SER A 345 -4.29 -2.45 11.86
CA SER A 345 -3.29 -2.85 12.86
C SER A 345 -2.64 -1.63 13.53
N SER A 346 -2.23 -1.76 14.79
CA SER A 346 -1.58 -0.66 15.52
C SER A 346 -0.35 -0.13 14.79
N GLN A 347 0.43 -1.03 14.17
CA GLN A 347 1.62 -0.73 13.39
C GLN A 347 1.27 0.12 12.17
N LEU A 348 0.36 -0.34 11.30
CA LEU A 348 0.05 0.40 10.08
C LEU A 348 -0.71 1.70 10.35
N ARG A 349 -1.56 1.79 11.40
CA ARG A 349 -2.18 3.06 11.80
C ARG A 349 -1.13 4.12 12.15
N GLU A 350 -0.07 3.73 12.86
CA GLU A 350 1.04 4.63 13.19
C GLU A 350 1.74 5.14 11.92
N ARG A 351 2.08 4.24 11.00
CA ARG A 351 2.81 4.60 9.78
C ARG A 351 2.00 5.42 8.79
N LEU A 352 0.71 5.09 8.66
CA LEU A 352 -0.20 5.77 7.76
C LEU A 352 -0.51 7.20 8.23
N PHE A 353 -0.69 7.41 9.54
CA PHE A 353 -1.32 8.63 10.05
C PHE A 353 -0.46 9.44 11.03
N LYS A 354 0.67 8.91 11.54
CA LYS A 354 1.43 9.56 12.61
C LYS A 354 2.91 9.71 12.29
N GLU A 355 3.57 8.67 11.78
CA GLU A 355 5.00 8.68 11.49
C GLU A 355 5.36 9.75 10.44
N VAL A 356 6.16 10.74 10.85
CA VAL A 356 6.83 11.64 9.91
C VAL A 356 8.23 11.07 9.75
N THR A 357 8.55 10.52 8.59
CA THR A 357 9.90 10.04 8.29
C THR A 357 10.81 11.26 8.27
N ALA A 358 11.34 11.63 9.44
CA ALA A 358 12.20 12.78 9.59
C ALA A 358 13.51 12.48 8.87
N THR A 359 13.77 13.23 7.80
CA THR A 359 15.14 13.49 7.36
C THR A 359 15.91 14.10 8.52
N GLY A 360 16.63 13.26 9.28
CA GLY A 360 17.67 13.71 10.23
C GLY A 360 17.43 13.50 11.73
N SER A 361 16.55 12.60 12.18
CA SER A 361 16.50 12.24 13.61
C SER A 361 15.96 10.83 13.82
N LEU A 362 16.83 9.83 13.70
CA LEU A 362 16.60 8.51 14.29
C LEU A 362 16.62 8.67 15.82
N GLN A 363 15.45 8.83 16.45
CA GLN A 363 15.28 8.42 17.83
C GLN A 363 14.79 6.97 17.81
N ASN A 364 15.70 6.07 18.19
CA ASN A 364 15.41 4.67 18.47
C ASN A 364 14.24 4.54 19.46
N SER A 365 13.09 4.09 18.99
CA SER A 365 12.08 3.47 19.84
C SER A 365 12.38 1.97 19.99
N THR A 366 13.49 1.63 20.64
CA THR A 366 13.69 0.26 21.11
C THR A 366 12.80 0.01 22.32
N THR A 367 11.57 -0.46 22.10
CA THR A 367 10.85 -1.26 23.09
C THR A 367 11.22 -2.72 22.90
N ALA A 368 12.48 -3.05 23.21
CA ALA A 368 12.85 -4.41 23.51
C ALA A 368 12.31 -4.74 24.91
N THR A 369 11.28 -5.58 24.97
CA THR A 369 10.84 -6.21 26.21
C THR A 369 11.98 -7.09 26.73
N ALA A 370 12.73 -6.55 27.70
CA ALA A 370 13.79 -7.27 28.39
C ALA A 370 13.19 -8.46 29.15
N ALA A 371 13.63 -9.67 28.79
CA ALA A 371 13.46 -10.85 29.62
C ALA A 371 14.21 -10.66 30.96
N PRO A 372 13.63 -11.04 32.12
CA PRO A 372 14.29 -10.83 33.38
C PRO A 372 15.49 -11.78 33.55
N THR A 373 16.62 -11.17 33.88
CA THR A 373 17.88 -11.81 34.26
C THR A 373 17.74 -12.57 35.58
N GLY A 374 17.59 -13.90 35.48
CA GLY A 374 17.72 -14.82 36.62
C GLY A 374 19.17 -15.31 36.75
N GLN A 375 19.84 -14.95 37.85
CA GLN A 375 21.15 -15.47 38.25
C GLN A 375 21.15 -17.00 38.29
N ARG A 376 22.10 -17.66 37.61
CA ARG A 376 22.40 -19.08 37.82
C ARG A 376 23.45 -19.24 38.91
N SER A 377 23.06 -19.84 40.03
CA SER A 377 23.95 -20.53 40.94
C SER A 377 23.92 -22.04 40.65
N SER A 378 25.09 -22.65 40.72
CA SER A 378 25.38 -24.08 40.55
C SER A 378 24.61 -25.00 41.51
N GLY A 379 24.12 -26.14 41.01
CA GLY A 379 23.61 -27.24 41.82
C GLY A 379 23.18 -28.43 40.96
N SER A 380 23.70 -29.61 41.30
CA SER A 380 23.69 -30.89 40.58
C SER A 380 22.39 -31.72 40.70
N ASN A 381 22.23 -32.62 39.72
CA ASN A 381 21.51 -33.92 39.71
C ASN A 381 19.99 -33.94 39.98
N ASP A 382 19.20 -34.30 38.96
CA ASP A 382 18.47 -35.59 38.86
C ASP A 382 17.43 -35.53 37.73
N ALA A 383 17.22 -36.68 37.07
CA ALA A 383 16.16 -36.96 36.10
C ALA A 383 15.20 -38.01 36.71
N PRO A 384 14.09 -38.42 36.07
CA PRO A 384 13.13 -37.70 35.21
C PRO A 384 11.67 -37.89 35.71
N THR A 385 10.71 -37.06 35.27
CA THR A 385 9.29 -37.45 35.31
C THR A 385 8.50 -36.88 34.13
N ALA A 386 7.83 -37.78 33.42
CA ALA A 386 6.89 -37.53 32.34
C ALA A 386 5.62 -36.80 32.83
N TYR A 387 5.06 -35.93 32.01
CA TYR A 387 3.64 -35.59 32.05
C TYR A 387 3.04 -35.49 30.65
N SER A 388 1.90 -36.14 30.55
CA SER A 388 1.07 -36.48 29.40
C SER A 388 0.36 -35.28 28.77
N ALA A 389 0.31 -35.28 27.44
CA ALA A 389 -0.53 -34.40 26.64
C ALA A 389 -1.99 -34.91 26.64
N SER A 390 -2.93 -34.05 27.00
CA SER A 390 -4.36 -34.27 26.81
C SER A 390 -4.88 -33.31 25.74
N VAL A 391 -5.29 -33.92 24.62
CA VAL A 391 -6.03 -33.34 23.50
C VAL A 391 -7.42 -32.92 23.97
N THR A 392 -7.87 -31.72 23.59
CA THR A 392 -9.31 -31.39 23.57
C THR A 392 -9.65 -30.79 22.22
N LEU A 393 -10.47 -31.51 21.45
CA LEU A 393 -11.14 -31.03 20.24
C LEU A 393 -12.29 -30.09 20.62
N GLY A 394 -12.42 -28.98 19.89
CA GLY A 394 -13.59 -28.10 19.88
C GLY A 394 -13.78 -27.53 18.49
N ILE A 395 -14.97 -27.74 17.93
CA ILE A 395 -15.33 -27.67 16.51
C ILE A 395 -15.89 -26.29 16.14
N ALA A 396 -15.70 -25.90 14.88
CA ALA A 396 -16.64 -25.18 13.98
C ALA A 396 -16.08 -23.86 13.39
N GLY A 397 -15.54 -23.95 12.17
CA GLY A 397 -15.34 -22.84 11.25
C GLY A 397 -15.76 -23.29 9.85
N VAL A 398 -16.89 -22.79 9.37
CA VAL A 398 -17.48 -23.11 8.06
C VAL A 398 -16.61 -22.48 6.96
N ALA A 399 -15.94 -23.30 6.16
CA ALA A 399 -15.22 -22.87 4.98
C ALA A 399 -16.16 -22.80 3.77
N PHE A 400 -16.29 -21.62 3.16
CA PHE A 400 -16.89 -21.48 1.82
C PHE A 400 -15.87 -21.95 0.78
N LEU A 401 -16.16 -23.10 0.15
CA LEU A 401 -15.40 -23.64 -0.97
C LEU A 401 -15.94 -23.04 -2.28
N SER A 402 -15.16 -22.20 -2.95
CA SER A 402 -15.41 -21.82 -4.34
C SER A 402 -14.85 -22.90 -5.27
N ILE A 403 -15.75 -23.64 -5.93
CA ILE A 403 -15.43 -24.66 -6.93
C ILE A 403 -15.10 -23.98 -8.25
N LEU A 404 -13.85 -24.07 -8.71
CA LEU A 404 -13.50 -23.83 -10.12
C LEU A 404 -13.79 -25.10 -10.92
N SER A 405 -14.79 -25.03 -11.79
CA SER A 405 -15.02 -26.03 -12.83
C SER A 405 -14.20 -25.66 -14.07
N GLY A 406 -13.15 -26.44 -14.35
CA GLY A 406 -12.50 -26.48 -15.65
C GLY A 406 -13.35 -27.26 -16.66
N VAL A 407 -13.57 -26.69 -17.84
CA VAL A 407 -14.03 -27.45 -19.01
C VAL A 407 -12.95 -27.32 -20.07
N ALA A 408 -12.25 -28.43 -20.28
CA ALA A 408 -11.46 -28.69 -21.46
C ALA A 408 -12.39 -28.91 -22.65
N LEU A 409 -12.06 -28.35 -23.81
CA LEU A 409 -12.55 -28.79 -25.10
C LEU A 409 -11.39 -28.79 -26.10
N LEU A 410 -11.41 -29.86 -26.89
CA LEU A 410 -10.47 -30.28 -27.93
C LEU A 410 -10.06 -29.21 -28.94
#